data_AF-C0D7Z6-F1
#
_entry.id   AF-C0D7Z6-F1
#
_cell.length_a   1.000
_cell.length_b   1.000
_cell.length_c   1.000
_cell.angle_alpha   90.00
_cell.angle_beta   90.00
_cell.angle_gamma   90.00
#
_symmetry.space_group_name_H-M   'P 1'
#
loop_
_entity.id
_entity.type
_entity.pdbx_description
1 polymer ?
#
loop_
_entity_poly.entity_id
_entity_poly.type
_entity_poly.pdbx_seq_one_letter_code
_entity_poly.pdbx_strand_id
1 'polypeptide(L)' 'SVEDTQRAIRCGIRKINYFSYMSNAGVRAVKELLAEKDVKYFHDLANAAVDGMEKDVLSAMGMFALE' A
#
# COMPACT_ATOMS: atom_id res chain seq x y z
N SER A 1 -8.41 8.06 -9.91
CA SER A 1 -7.89 6.88 -10.63
C SER A 1 -6.39 7.08 -10.87
N VAL A 2 -5.67 6.09 -11.44
CA VAL A 2 -4.28 6.27 -11.89
C VAL A 2 -4.17 7.46 -12.85
N GLU A 3 -5.07 7.53 -13.84
CA GLU A 3 -5.12 8.60 -14.84
C GLU A 3 -5.29 9.99 -14.20
N ASP A 4 -6.24 10.15 -13.27
CA ASP A 4 -6.46 11.44 -12.59
C ASP A 4 -5.25 11.87 -11.77
N THR A 5 -4.63 10.92 -11.06
CA THR A 5 -3.44 11.18 -10.25
C THR A 5 -2.28 11.64 -11.13
N GLN A 6 -2.03 10.93 -12.23
CA GLN A 6 -0.99 11.30 -13.19
C GLN A 6 -1.28 12.65 -13.87
N ARG A 7 -2.54 12.93 -14.20
CA ARG A 7 -2.96 14.24 -14.72
C ARG A 7 -2.67 15.36 -13.72
N ALA A 8 -3.01 15.18 -12.44
CA ALA A 8 -2.74 16.16 -11.39
C ALA A 8 -1.23 16.41 -11.21
N ILE A 9 -0.40 15.37 -11.31
CA ILE A 9 1.07 15.48 -11.32
C ILE A 9 1.54 16.31 -12.52
N ARG A 10 1.02 16.03 -13.73
CA ARG A 10 1.32 16.84 -14.93
C ARG A 10 0.88 18.30 -14.78
N CYS A 11 -0.18 18.57 -14.01
CA CYS A 11 -0.65 19.91 -13.66
C CYS A 11 0.12 20.60 -12.52
N GLY A 12 1.17 19.98 -11.97
CA GLY A 12 2.08 20.62 -11.02
C GLY A 12 2.01 20.14 -9.57
N ILE A 13 1.20 19.13 -9.25
CA ILE A 13 1.28 18.47 -7.93
C ILE A 13 2.64 17.81 -7.77
N ARG A 14 3.29 18.02 -6.61
CA ARG A 14 4.61 17.47 -6.27
C ARG A 14 4.66 16.72 -4.94
N LYS A 15 3.57 16.74 -4.15
CA LYS A 15 3.42 15.94 -2.92
C LYS A 15 2.04 15.30 -2.91
N ILE A 16 1.98 13.99 -2.77
CA ILE A 16 0.75 13.21 -2.64
C ILE A 16 0.76 12.53 -1.27
N ASN A 17 -0.35 12.62 -0.55
CA ASN A 17 -0.54 11.88 0.70
C ASN A 17 -1.14 10.51 0.37
N TYR A 18 -0.57 9.44 0.92
CA TYR A 18 -0.94 8.07 0.57
C TYR A 18 -1.12 7.17 1.81
N PHE A 19 -1.87 7.65 2.81
CA PHE A 19 -2.03 6.95 4.08
C PHE A 19 -3.11 5.85 4.04
N SER A 20 -4.34 6.20 3.68
CA SER A 20 -5.49 5.29 3.81
C SER A 20 -5.36 4.05 2.91
N TYR A 21 -4.78 4.20 1.72
CA TYR A 21 -4.54 3.09 0.79
C TYR A 21 -3.51 2.11 1.34
N MET A 22 -2.34 2.63 1.73
CA MET A 22 -1.28 1.85 2.39
C MET A 22 -1.82 1.12 3.64
N SER A 23 -2.51 1.83 4.54
CA SER A 23 -3.09 1.24 5.75
C SER A 23 -4.07 0.10 5.43
N ASN A 24 -4.92 0.27 4.40
CA ASN A 24 -5.82 -0.78 3.95
C ASN A 24 -5.08 -1.98 3.34
N ALA A 25 -3.98 -1.77 2.62
CA ALA A 25 -3.13 -2.86 2.11
C ALA A 25 -2.53 -3.69 3.24
N GLY A 26 -2.08 -3.04 4.33
CA GLY A 26 -1.63 -3.74 5.53
C GLY A 26 -2.73 -4.63 6.15
N VAL A 27 -3.96 -4.12 6.26
CA VAL A 27 -5.10 -4.91 6.76
C VAL A 27 -5.39 -6.11 5.85
N ARG A 28 -5.30 -5.94 4.53
CA ARG A 28 -5.53 -7.03 3.57
C ARG A 28 -4.48 -8.13 3.72
N ALA A 29 -3.21 -7.77 3.81
CA ALA A 29 -2.13 -8.74 3.99
C ALA A 29 -2.28 -9.54 5.29
N VAL A 30 -2.71 -8.90 6.39
CA VAL A 30 -3.03 -9.59 7.64
C VAL A 30 -4.21 -10.56 7.49
N LYS A 31 -5.27 -10.15 6.78
CA LYS A 31 -6.42 -11.03 6.52
C LYS A 31 -6.05 -12.25 5.68
N GLU A 32 -5.20 -12.07 4.67
CA GLU A 32 -4.67 -13.16 3.85
C GLU A 32 -3.84 -14.12 4.71
N LEU A 33 -2.96 -13.60 5.57
CA LEU A 33 -2.17 -14.39 6.51
C LEU A 33 -3.05 -15.27 7.43
N LEU A 34 -4.09 -14.67 8.01
CA LEU A 34 -5.02 -15.35 8.92
C LEU A 34 -5.92 -16.38 8.22
N ALA A 35 -6.12 -16.25 6.90
CA ALA A 35 -6.84 -17.24 6.12
C ALA A 35 -5.99 -18.49 5.83
N GLU A 36 -4.66 -18.34 5.76
CA GLU A 36 -3.74 -19.42 5.40
C GLU A 36 -3.17 -20.18 6.61
N LYS A 37 -2.95 -19.51 7.74
CA LYS A 37 -2.34 -20.11 8.93
C LYS A 37 -2.91 -19.57 10.23
N ASP A 38 -2.87 -20.43 11.25
CA ASP A 38 -3.10 -20.00 12.62
C ASP A 38 -1.87 -19.23 13.14
N VAL A 39 -2.08 -17.99 13.57
CA VAL A 39 -1.00 -17.08 13.96
C VAL A 39 -0.89 -17.04 15.48
N LYS A 40 0.27 -17.46 15.99
CA LYS A 40 0.52 -17.54 17.44
C LYS A 40 1.05 -16.24 18.05
N TYR A 41 1.79 -15.44 17.29
CA TYR A 41 2.46 -14.24 17.80
C TYR A 41 2.07 -12.99 17.00
N PHE A 42 1.91 -11.87 17.72
CA PHE A 42 1.52 -10.59 17.12
C PHE A 42 2.54 -10.07 16.07
N HIS A 43 3.83 -10.33 16.26
CA HIS A 43 4.86 -9.84 15.34
C HIS A 43 4.71 -10.42 13.92
N ASP A 44 4.13 -11.61 13.78
CA ASP A 44 3.82 -12.19 12.47
C ASP A 44 2.77 -11.36 11.73
N LEU A 45 1.76 -10.86 12.45
CA LEU A 45 0.73 -9.97 11.90
C LEU A 45 1.33 -8.61 11.54
N ALA A 46 2.15 -8.05 12.44
CA ALA A 46 2.81 -6.76 12.21
C ALA A 46 3.73 -6.80 10.98
N ASN A 47 4.53 -7.86 10.84
CA ASN A 47 5.42 -8.05 9.69
C ASN A 47 4.60 -8.20 8.39
N ALA A 48 3.55 -9.03 8.38
CA ALA A 48 2.71 -9.19 7.20
C ALA A 48 2.02 -7.86 6.80
N ALA A 49 1.60 -7.06 7.78
CA ALA A 49 1.04 -5.74 7.53
C ALA A 49 2.08 -4.81 6.88
N VAL A 50 3.30 -4.77 7.41
CA VAL A 50 4.42 -3.96 6.88
C VAL A 50 4.77 -4.39 5.45
N ASP A 51 4.90 -5.69 5.20
CA ASP A 51 5.19 -6.23 3.86
C ASP A 51 4.08 -5.86 2.85
N GLY A 52 2.81 -5.92 3.28
CA GLY A 52 1.67 -5.52 2.47
C GLY A 52 1.66 -4.02 2.15
N MET A 53 1.98 -3.20 3.16
CA MET A 53 2.11 -1.74 3.03
C MET A 53 3.26 -1.36 2.09
N GLU A 54 4.41 -2.02 2.19
CA GLU A 54 5.58 -1.76 1.35
C GLU A 54 5.30 -2.07 -0.12
N LYS A 55 4.74 -3.24 -0.42
CA LYS A 55 4.37 -3.63 -1.79
C LYS A 55 3.39 -2.64 -2.43
N ASP A 56 2.39 -2.19 -1.68
CA ASP A 56 1.40 -1.23 -2.14
C ASP A 56 2.03 0.15 -2.43
N VAL A 57 2.89 0.63 -1.54
CA VAL A 57 3.61 1.90 -1.74
C VAL A 57 4.55 1.83 -2.94
N LEU A 58 5.28 0.73 -3.13
CA LEU A 58 6.15 0.58 -4.32
C LEU A 58 5.35 0.64 -5.62
N SER A 59 4.16 0.03 -5.66
CA SER A 59 3.23 0.16 -6.79
C SER A 59 2.76 1.60 -6.99
N ALA A 60 2.40 2.29 -5.90
CA ALA A 60 2.00 3.69 -5.95
C ALA A 60 3.15 4.62 -6.42
N MET A 61 4.40 4.31 -6.07
CA MET A 61 5.58 5.05 -6.53
C MET A 61 5.73 5.00 -8.05
N GLY A 62 5.49 3.85 -8.69
CA GLY A 62 5.46 3.74 -10.16
C GLY A 62 4.40 4.67 -10.79
N MET A 63 3.18 4.65 -10.25
CA MET A 63 2.11 5.57 -10.66
C MET A 63 2.54 7.04 -10.51
N PHE A 64 3.21 7.41 -9.42
CA PHE A 64 3.68 8.77 -9.19
C PHE A 64 4.86 9.19 -10.08
N ALA A 65 5.70 8.23 -10.49
CA ALA A 65 6.82 8.43 -11.40
C ALA A 65 6.39 8.62 -12.87
N LEU A 66 5.10 8.44 -13.17
CA LEU A 66 4.55 8.43 -14.53
C LEU A 66 5.09 7.29 -15.39
N GLU A 67 5.43 6.16 -14.74
CA GLU A 67 5.78 4.88 -15.36
C GLU A 67 4.54 4.07 -15.77
#